data_AF-A0A947R1H2-F1
#
_entry.id   AF-A0A947R1H2-F1
#
_cell.length_a   1.000
_cell.length_b   1.000
_cell.length_c   1.000
_cell.angle_alpha   90.00
_cell.angle_beta   90.00
_cell.angle_gamma   90.00
#
_symmetry.space_group_name_H-M   'P 1'
#
loop_
_entity.id
_entity.type
_entity.pdbx_description
1 polymer ?
#
loop_
_entity_poly.entity_id
_entity_poly.type
_entity_poly.pdbx_seq_one_letter_code
_entity_poly.pdbx_strand_id
1 'polypeptide(L)'
;MKKFNENLFSHLTPKQRICLAFEAQARGDEAEYSRLTDTCPRKTYSGPDLMFRGSWDAITGFSLATECDLRGYALSWLMAIRAGETETAHDILGKMESVNKAWIDMLKEAGLSDKAIKAARPASHFVVETLLSMVPEGGDPDADTAKVFDKIREEIPIILKKGM
;
A
#
# COMPACT_ATOMS: atom_id res chain seq x y z
N MET A 1 -23.86 15.24 -53.35
CA MET A 1 -23.17 14.91 -52.09
C MET A 1 -23.23 13.41 -51.87
N LYS A 2 -22.09 12.69 -51.88
CA LYS A 2 -22.05 11.27 -51.50
C LYS A 2 -22.43 11.17 -50.02
N LYS A 3 -23.51 10.46 -49.69
CA LYS A 3 -23.82 10.04 -48.31
C LYS A 3 -22.74 9.04 -47.89
N PHE A 4 -21.72 9.50 -47.19
CA PHE A 4 -20.72 8.63 -46.57
C PHE A 4 -21.33 7.98 -45.32
N ASN A 5 -21.13 6.68 -45.20
CA ASN A 5 -21.80 5.82 -44.24
C ASN A 5 -21.16 6.01 -42.86
N GLU A 6 -21.84 6.69 -41.92
CA GLU A 6 -21.37 6.93 -40.54
C GLU A 6 -20.96 5.63 -39.81
N ASN A 7 -21.53 4.51 -40.23
CA ASN A 7 -21.23 3.17 -39.74
C ASN A 7 -19.79 2.71 -40.05
N LEU A 8 -19.06 3.35 -40.96
CA LEU A 8 -17.68 2.96 -41.28
C LEU A 8 -16.71 3.40 -40.18
N PHE A 9 -16.95 4.56 -39.55
CA PHE A 9 -16.04 5.13 -38.56
C PHE A 9 -16.10 4.38 -37.23
N SER A 10 -17.27 3.88 -36.83
CA SER A 10 -17.48 3.12 -35.58
C SER A 10 -16.65 1.83 -35.51
N HIS A 11 -16.22 1.28 -36.64
CA HIS A 11 -15.41 0.05 -36.73
C HIS A 11 -13.91 0.29 -36.89
N LEU A 12 -13.47 1.55 -36.99
CA LEU A 12 -12.05 1.86 -37.12
C LEU A 12 -11.28 1.56 -35.83
N THR A 13 -10.17 0.83 -35.96
CA THR A 13 -9.19 0.72 -34.89
C THR A 13 -8.55 2.09 -34.61
N PRO A 14 -7.99 2.32 -33.40
CA PRO A 14 -7.30 3.57 -33.09
C PRO A 14 -6.19 3.93 -34.10
N LYS A 15 -5.45 2.91 -34.57
CA LYS A 15 -4.40 3.07 -35.59
C LYS A 15 -4.96 3.54 -36.94
N GLN A 16 -6.03 2.91 -37.44
CA GLN A 16 -6.63 3.31 -38.71
C GLN A 16 -7.21 4.72 -38.64
N ARG A 17 -7.85 5.06 -37.51
CA ARG A 17 -8.47 6.37 -37.29
C ARG A 17 -7.44 7.49 -37.28
N ILE A 18 -6.28 7.30 -36.63
CA ILE A 18 -5.23 8.34 -36.61
C ILE A 18 -4.57 8.53 -37.99
N CYS A 19 -4.37 7.46 -38.75
CA CYS A 19 -3.89 7.56 -40.13
C CYS A 19 -4.87 8.36 -41.01
N LEU A 20 -6.16 8.01 -40.96
CA LEU A 20 -7.20 8.71 -41.73
C LEU A 20 -7.35 10.18 -41.30
N ALA A 21 -7.16 10.49 -40.00
CA ALA A 21 -7.24 11.86 -39.51
C ALA A 21 -6.11 12.73 -40.11
N PHE A 22 -4.88 12.23 -40.14
CA PHE A 22 -3.75 12.92 -40.77
C PHE A 22 -3.91 13.05 -42.29
N GLU A 23 -4.45 12.02 -42.95
CA GLU A 23 -4.76 12.08 -44.38
C GLU A 23 -5.86 13.11 -44.71
N ALA A 24 -6.92 13.17 -43.90
CA ALA A 24 -7.99 14.16 -44.04
C ALA A 24 -7.44 15.58 -43.85
N GLN A 25 -6.60 15.79 -42.83
CA GLN A 25 -5.92 17.06 -42.56
C GLN A 25 -5.02 17.47 -43.73
N ALA A 26 -4.23 16.55 -44.30
CA ALA A 26 -3.37 16.83 -45.45
C ALA A 26 -4.14 17.24 -46.72
N ARG A 27 -5.40 16.77 -46.85
CA ARG A 27 -6.31 17.15 -47.94
C ARG A 27 -7.16 18.40 -47.64
N GLY A 28 -7.07 18.96 -46.43
CA GLY A 28 -7.91 20.08 -45.98
C GLY A 28 -9.38 19.71 -45.72
N ASP A 29 -9.70 18.42 -45.53
CA ASP A 29 -11.06 17.95 -45.24
C ASP A 29 -11.34 17.98 -43.73
N GLU A 30 -11.63 19.19 -43.23
CA GLU A 30 -11.92 19.43 -41.82
C GLU A 30 -13.18 18.67 -41.33
N ALA A 31 -14.13 18.41 -42.23
CA ALA A 31 -15.36 17.71 -41.89
C ALA A 31 -15.12 16.20 -41.66
N GLU A 32 -14.24 15.58 -42.46
CA GLU A 32 -13.77 14.21 -42.21
C GLU A 32 -12.96 14.12 -40.91
N TYR A 33 -12.06 15.08 -40.67
CA TYR A 33 -11.28 15.16 -39.43
C TYR A 33 -12.15 15.29 -38.17
N SER A 34 -13.11 16.22 -38.16
CA SER A 34 -14.04 16.40 -37.03
C SER A 34 -14.83 15.12 -36.77
N ARG A 35 -15.36 14.48 -37.82
CA ARG A 35 -16.09 13.20 -37.67
C ARG A 35 -15.23 12.08 -37.11
N LEU A 36 -13.98 11.96 -37.55
CA LEU A 36 -13.03 10.98 -37.00
C LEU A 36 -12.71 11.24 -35.53
N THR A 37 -12.78 12.49 -35.07
CA THR A 37 -12.57 12.84 -33.67
C THR A 37 -13.84 12.60 -32.85
N ASP A 38 -14.98 13.08 -33.34
CA ASP A 38 -16.27 13.07 -32.65
C ASP A 38 -16.84 11.64 -32.48
N THR A 39 -16.58 10.77 -33.46
CA THR A 39 -17.03 9.36 -33.42
C THR A 39 -16.01 8.42 -32.77
N CYS A 40 -14.94 8.94 -32.17
CA CYS A 40 -13.97 8.12 -31.46
C CYS A 40 -14.65 7.47 -30.24
N PRO A 41 -14.55 6.14 -30.03
CA PRO A 41 -15.17 5.48 -28.90
C PRO A 41 -14.69 6.07 -27.57
N ARG A 42 -15.59 6.73 -26.84
CA ARG A 42 -15.31 7.22 -25.49
C ARG A 42 -15.35 6.05 -24.53
N LYS A 43 -14.24 5.81 -23.85
CA LYS A 43 -14.14 4.77 -22.82
C LYS A 43 -14.14 5.42 -21.46
N THR A 44 -15.04 4.95 -20.60
CA THR A 44 -15.01 5.28 -19.17
C THR A 44 -14.20 4.19 -18.47
N TYR A 45 -13.19 4.60 -17.72
CA TYR A 45 -12.45 3.71 -16.85
C TYR A 45 -12.97 3.89 -15.42
N SER A 46 -13.22 2.78 -14.74
CA SER A 46 -13.39 2.77 -13.29
C SER A 46 -12.22 2.02 -12.66
N GLY A 47 -11.85 2.43 -11.45
CA GLY A 47 -10.77 1.82 -10.69
C GLY A 47 -11.20 1.61 -9.24
N PRO A 48 -10.43 0.81 -8.48
CA PRO A 48 -10.60 0.72 -7.04
C PRO A 48 -10.47 2.08 -6.38
N ASP A 49 -11.19 2.28 -5.28
CA ASP A 49 -11.05 3.47 -4.45
C ASP A 49 -9.57 3.64 -4.02
N LEU A 50 -9.02 4.83 -4.27
CA LEU A 50 -7.60 5.11 -4.05
C LEU A 50 -7.23 5.09 -2.56
N MET A 51 -8.14 5.53 -1.69
CA MET A 51 -7.92 5.53 -0.24
C MET A 51 -7.86 4.10 0.28
N PHE A 52 -8.79 3.26 -0.16
CA PHE A 52 -8.80 1.84 0.15
C PHE A 52 -7.55 1.14 -0.39
N ARG A 53 -7.27 1.29 -1.70
CA ARG A 53 -6.19 0.56 -2.34
C ARG A 53 -4.82 0.96 -1.78
N GLY A 54 -4.58 2.27 -1.62
CA GLY A 54 -3.34 2.77 -1.03
C GLY A 54 -3.15 2.27 0.41
N SER A 55 -4.20 2.31 1.22
CA SER A 55 -4.13 1.84 2.61
C SER A 55 -3.91 0.33 2.70
N TRP A 56 -4.54 -0.44 1.83
CA TRP A 56 -4.33 -1.88 1.75
C TRP A 56 -2.88 -2.23 1.41
N ASP A 57 -2.34 -1.60 0.35
CA ASP A 57 -0.96 -1.85 -0.09
C ASP A 57 0.05 -1.41 0.99
N ALA A 58 -0.18 -0.27 1.66
CA ALA A 58 0.65 0.19 2.77
C ALA A 58 0.61 -0.77 3.97
N ILE A 59 -0.58 -1.11 4.48
CA ILE A 59 -0.73 -2.01 5.64
C ILE A 59 -0.10 -3.38 5.34
N THR A 60 -0.33 -3.95 4.16
CA THR A 60 0.25 -5.25 3.81
C THR A 60 1.77 -5.19 3.60
N GLY A 61 2.30 -4.09 3.07
CA GLY A 61 3.75 -3.87 2.97
C GLY A 61 4.41 -3.74 4.34
N PHE A 62 3.85 -2.90 5.22
CA PHE A 62 4.41 -2.68 6.56
C PHE A 62 4.21 -3.88 7.49
N SER A 63 3.19 -4.72 7.29
CA SER A 63 3.04 -5.94 8.09
C SER A 63 4.19 -6.93 7.85
N LEU A 64 4.68 -7.03 6.61
CA LEU A 64 5.85 -7.83 6.27
C LEU A 64 7.12 -7.23 6.88
N ALA A 65 7.33 -5.92 6.76
CA ALA A 65 8.49 -5.24 7.33
C ALA A 65 8.56 -5.42 8.86
N THR A 66 7.43 -5.23 9.54
CA THR A 66 7.32 -5.42 10.99
C THR A 66 7.69 -6.85 11.40
N GLU A 67 7.19 -7.87 10.69
CA GLU A 67 7.54 -9.26 10.98
C GLU A 67 9.04 -9.56 10.73
N CYS A 68 9.64 -8.95 9.71
CA CYS A 68 11.09 -9.03 9.47
C CYS A 68 11.89 -8.44 10.64
N ASP A 69 11.51 -7.26 11.14
CA ASP A 69 12.18 -6.62 12.26
C ASP A 69 12.05 -7.44 13.55
N LEU A 70 10.86 -7.95 13.85
CA LEU A 70 10.64 -8.82 15.01
C LEU A 70 11.51 -10.09 14.97
N ARG A 71 11.69 -10.69 13.78
CA ARG A 71 12.60 -11.83 13.61
C ARG A 71 14.06 -11.42 13.74
N GLY A 72 14.44 -10.25 13.25
CA GLY A 72 15.77 -9.67 13.43
C GLY A 72 16.11 -9.47 14.91
N TYR A 73 15.16 -8.94 15.69
CA TYR A 73 15.29 -8.82 17.14
C TYR A 73 15.37 -10.19 17.82
N ALA A 74 14.53 -11.15 17.46
CA ALA A 74 14.57 -12.49 18.03
C ALA A 74 15.93 -13.18 17.81
N LEU A 75 16.53 -13.02 16.61
CA LEU A 75 17.87 -13.53 16.32
C LEU A 75 18.93 -12.81 17.15
N SER A 76 18.86 -11.48 17.23
CA SER A 76 19.80 -10.66 18.00
C SER A 76 19.75 -11.01 19.49
N TRP A 77 18.55 -11.24 20.02
CA TRP A 77 18.33 -11.69 21.38
C TRP A 77 19.03 -13.02 21.65
N LEU A 78 18.87 -13.99 20.74
CA LEU A 78 19.53 -15.29 20.87
C LEU A 78 21.04 -15.15 20.90
N MET A 79 21.61 -14.28 20.06
CA MET A 79 23.05 -14.00 20.06
C MET A 79 23.52 -13.37 21.37
N ALA A 80 22.79 -12.39 21.89
CA ALA A 80 23.10 -11.74 23.17
C ALA A 80 23.09 -12.75 24.34
N ILE A 81 22.05 -13.59 24.44
CA ILE A 81 21.99 -14.65 25.46
C ILE A 81 23.16 -15.64 25.32
N ARG A 82 23.52 -16.02 24.09
CA ARG A 82 24.65 -16.94 23.84
C ARG A 82 26.00 -16.33 24.18
N ALA A 83 26.14 -15.01 24.05
CA ALA A 83 27.33 -14.27 24.45
C ALA A 83 27.41 -14.00 25.97
N GLY A 84 26.34 -14.27 26.73
CA GLY A 84 26.25 -13.93 28.15
C GLY A 84 25.85 -12.47 28.41
N GLU A 85 25.44 -11.73 27.38
CA GLU A 85 25.08 -10.32 27.41
C GLU A 85 23.59 -10.15 27.81
N THR A 86 23.27 -10.44 29.08
CA THR A 86 21.88 -10.49 29.55
C THR A 86 21.17 -9.13 29.54
N GLU A 87 21.88 -8.04 29.81
CA GLU A 87 21.30 -6.68 29.75
C GLU A 87 20.93 -6.32 28.31
N THR A 88 21.85 -6.57 27.36
CA THR A 88 21.59 -6.41 25.93
C THR A 88 20.40 -7.25 25.47
N ALA A 89 20.29 -8.50 25.93
CA ALA A 89 19.14 -9.34 25.62
C ALA A 89 17.82 -8.75 26.17
N HIS A 90 17.84 -8.15 27.36
CA HIS A 90 16.68 -7.49 27.93
C HIS A 90 16.28 -6.25 27.11
N ASP A 91 17.24 -5.41 26.70
CA ASP A 91 16.98 -4.24 25.86
C ASP A 91 16.38 -4.62 24.51
N ILE A 92 16.85 -5.73 23.92
CA ILE A 92 16.30 -6.25 22.66
C ILE A 92 14.84 -6.67 22.84
N LEU A 93 14.47 -7.29 23.96
CA LEU A 93 13.07 -7.62 24.25
C LEU A 93 12.20 -6.37 24.34
N GLY A 94 12.69 -5.31 24.99
CA GLY A 94 11.98 -4.03 25.06
C GLY A 94 11.75 -3.41 23.68
N LYS A 95 12.77 -3.42 22.81
CA LYS A 95 12.63 -2.95 21.41
C LYS A 95 11.61 -3.78 20.63
N MET A 96 11.62 -5.09 20.84
CA MET A 96 10.71 -6.02 20.18
C MET A 96 9.25 -5.78 20.59
N GLU A 97 8.98 -5.56 21.88
CA GLU A 97 7.67 -5.17 22.39
C GLU A 97 7.24 -3.81 21.84
N SER A 98 8.12 -2.81 21.89
CA SER A 98 7.89 -1.45 21.39
C SER A 98 7.41 -1.45 19.94
N VAL A 99 8.11 -2.16 19.04
CA VAL A 99 7.72 -2.30 17.63
C VAL A 99 6.40 -3.04 17.46
N ASN A 100 6.21 -4.17 18.16
CA ASN A 100 4.98 -4.94 18.06
C ASN A 100 3.76 -4.13 18.54
N LYS A 101 3.91 -3.38 19.63
CA LYS A 101 2.86 -2.53 20.17
C LYS A 101 2.53 -1.36 19.24
N ALA A 102 3.54 -0.63 18.76
CA ALA A 102 3.34 0.49 17.84
C ALA A 102 2.59 0.06 16.58
N TRP A 103 2.90 -1.12 16.05
CA TRP A 103 2.18 -1.73 14.94
C TRP A 103 0.72 -2.06 15.28
N ILE A 104 0.47 -2.74 16.41
CA ILE A 104 -0.89 -3.08 16.85
C ILE A 104 -1.74 -1.83 17.06
N ASP A 105 -1.20 -0.82 17.74
CA ASP A 105 -1.89 0.43 18.05
C ASP A 105 -2.26 1.18 16.76
N MET A 106 -1.34 1.27 15.80
CA MET A 106 -1.61 1.86 14.50
C MET A 106 -2.74 1.12 13.74
N LEU A 107 -2.77 -0.21 13.77
CA LEU A 107 -3.86 -0.95 13.14
C LEU A 107 -5.20 -0.77 13.87
N LYS A 108 -5.19 -0.64 15.19
CA LYS A 108 -6.39 -0.30 15.97
C LYS A 108 -6.90 1.10 15.63
N GLU A 109 -6.01 2.07 15.45
CA GLU A 109 -6.35 3.43 14.98
C GLU A 109 -7.00 3.41 13.59
N ALA A 110 -6.55 2.53 12.69
CA ALA A 110 -7.19 2.27 11.41
C ALA A 110 -8.57 1.59 11.51
N GLY A 111 -9.02 1.23 12.72
CA GLY A 111 -10.30 0.59 12.98
C GLY A 111 -10.31 -0.93 12.82
N LEU A 112 -9.14 -1.58 12.76
CA LEU A 112 -9.09 -3.05 12.68
C LEU A 112 -9.39 -3.69 14.05
N SER A 113 -10.20 -4.74 14.03
CA SER A 113 -10.41 -5.61 15.19
C SER A 113 -9.16 -6.46 15.49
N ASP A 114 -9.00 -6.92 16.73
CA ASP A 114 -7.88 -7.81 17.11
C ASP A 114 -7.79 -9.07 16.23
N LYS A 115 -8.95 -9.63 15.84
CA LYS A 115 -9.02 -10.75 14.90
C LYS A 115 -8.45 -10.39 13.53
N ALA A 116 -8.79 -9.20 13.02
CA ALA A 116 -8.27 -8.70 11.75
C ALA A 116 -6.76 -8.39 11.84
N ILE A 117 -6.31 -7.80 12.94
CA ILE A 117 -4.88 -7.53 13.21
C ILE A 117 -4.07 -8.83 13.18
N LYS A 118 -4.56 -9.86 13.85
CA LYS A 118 -3.91 -11.19 13.84
C LYS A 118 -3.86 -11.81 12.45
N ALA A 119 -4.86 -11.55 11.61
CA ALA A 119 -4.94 -12.06 10.24
C ALA A 119 -4.20 -11.17 9.21
N ALA A 120 -3.96 -9.90 9.51
CA ALA A 120 -3.31 -8.93 8.63
C ALA A 120 -1.79 -9.11 8.55
N ARG A 121 -1.22 -9.84 9.50
CA ARG A 121 0.21 -10.19 9.52
C ARG A 121 0.43 -11.62 9.02
N PRO A 122 1.59 -11.90 8.39
CA PRO A 122 2.06 -13.27 8.23
C PRO A 122 2.04 -14.02 9.57
N ALA A 123 1.91 -15.34 9.54
CA ALA A 123 2.01 -16.14 10.76
C ALA A 123 3.37 -15.85 11.44
N SER A 124 3.30 -15.30 12.66
CA SER A 124 4.50 -14.97 13.43
C SER A 124 5.27 -16.25 13.76
N HIS A 125 6.59 -16.16 13.70
CA HIS A 125 7.43 -17.31 14.04
C HIS A 125 7.29 -17.65 15.55
N PHE A 126 7.26 -18.93 15.92
CA PHE A 126 7.01 -19.33 17.32
C PHE A 126 8.00 -18.70 18.33
N VAL A 127 9.26 -18.48 17.91
CA VAL A 127 10.26 -17.80 18.74
C VAL A 127 9.85 -16.35 19.01
N VAL A 128 9.33 -15.63 18.01
CA VAL A 128 8.83 -14.26 18.17
C VAL A 128 7.69 -14.24 19.18
N GLU A 129 6.73 -15.16 19.04
CA GLU A 129 5.60 -15.28 19.97
C GLU A 129 6.07 -15.58 21.40
N THR A 130 7.03 -16.50 21.53
CA THR A 130 7.60 -16.88 22.83
C THR A 130 8.28 -15.67 23.48
N LEU A 131 9.15 -14.95 22.76
CA LEU A 131 9.87 -13.81 23.31
C LEU A 131 8.94 -12.66 23.69
N LEU A 132 7.93 -12.36 22.86
CA LEU A 132 6.93 -11.34 23.21
C LEU A 132 6.14 -11.71 24.45
N SER A 133 5.86 -12.99 24.69
CA SER A 133 5.19 -13.45 25.92
C SER A 133 6.03 -13.31 27.20
N MET A 134 7.33 -13.09 27.07
CA MET A 134 8.25 -12.87 28.19
C MET A 134 8.32 -11.42 28.64
N VAL A 135 7.83 -10.48 27.81
CA VAL A 135 7.85 -9.05 28.14
C VAL A 135 6.60 -8.70 28.95
N PRO A 136 6.71 -7.96 30.07
CA PRO A 136 5.54 -7.50 30.81
C PRO A 136 4.66 -6.61 29.91
N GLU A 137 3.35 -6.86 29.91
CA GLU A 137 2.41 -6.05 29.13
C GLU A 137 2.39 -4.60 29.62
N GLY A 138 2.41 -3.66 28.68
CA GLY A 138 1.93 -2.29 28.94
C GLY A 138 2.98 -1.19 28.87
N GLY A 139 4.18 -1.45 28.35
CA GLY A 139 5.13 -0.37 28.01
C GLY A 139 4.58 0.46 26.85
N ASP A 140 4.80 1.78 26.85
CA ASP A 140 4.60 2.57 25.63
C ASP A 140 5.80 2.36 24.69
N PRO A 141 5.60 2.43 23.36
CA PRO A 141 6.71 2.36 22.43
C PRO A 141 7.78 3.40 22.77
N ASP A 142 9.05 3.02 22.66
CA ASP A 142 10.17 3.94 22.84
C ASP A 142 10.09 5.10 21.83
N ALA A 143 10.72 6.22 22.17
CA ALA A 143 10.60 7.46 21.41
C ALA A 143 11.07 7.35 19.95
N ASP A 144 12.01 6.48 19.64
CA ASP A 144 12.52 6.33 18.26
C ASP A 144 11.58 5.45 17.45
N THR A 145 11.09 4.36 18.03
CA THR A 145 10.02 3.54 17.43
C THR A 145 8.76 4.39 17.18
N ALA A 146 8.33 5.19 18.16
CA ALA A 146 7.17 6.06 18.02
C ALA A 146 7.32 7.02 16.82
N LYS A 147 8.47 7.69 16.67
CA LYS A 147 8.73 8.58 15.52
C LYS A 147 8.68 7.87 14.18
N VAL A 148 9.18 6.63 14.11
CA VAL A 148 9.13 5.84 12.87
C VAL A 148 7.67 5.54 12.52
N PHE A 149 6.89 5.09 13.49
CA PHE A 149 5.48 4.77 13.28
C PHE A 149 4.62 6.00 12.98
N ASP A 150 4.97 7.18 13.51
CA ASP A 150 4.30 8.43 13.12
C ASP A 150 4.48 8.73 11.63
N LYS A 151 5.67 8.51 11.08
CA LYS A 151 5.88 8.64 9.62
C LYS A 151 5.11 7.59 8.84
N ILE A 152 5.03 6.36 9.35
CA ILE A 152 4.25 5.29 8.70
C ILE A 152 2.76 5.65 8.66
N ARG A 153 2.22 6.27 9.73
CA ARG A 153 0.83 6.75 9.76
C ARG A 153 0.54 7.75 8.64
N GLU A 154 1.50 8.62 8.32
CA GLU A 154 1.37 9.58 7.22
C GLU A 154 1.27 8.92 5.84
N GLU A 155 1.75 7.67 5.71
CA GLU A 155 1.71 6.89 4.46
C GLU A 155 0.44 6.02 4.34
N ILE A 156 -0.42 5.99 5.36
CA ILE A 156 -1.65 5.18 5.36
C ILE A 156 -2.87 6.12 5.22
N PRO A 157 -3.49 6.19 4.01
CA PRO A 157 -4.55 7.15 3.71
C PRO A 157 -5.75 7.13 4.68
N ILE A 158 -6.15 5.96 5.18
CA ILE A 158 -7.28 5.85 6.12
C ILE A 158 -6.93 6.29 7.55
N ILE A 159 -5.65 6.31 7.92
CA ILE A 159 -5.19 6.74 9.26
C ILE A 159 -4.88 8.22 9.28
N LEU A 160 -4.37 8.75 8.16
CA LEU A 160 -4.12 10.17 7.94
C LEU A 160 -5.29 11.01 8.48
N LYS A 161 -5.10 11.56 9.68
CA LYS A 161 -5.98 12.59 10.23
C LYS A 161 -5.79 13.78 9.33
N LYS A 162 -6.70 13.99 8.36
CA LYS A 162 -6.79 15.27 7.67
C LYS A 162 -7.02 16.34 8.74
N GLY A 163 -5.97 17.09 9.06
CA GLY A 163 -6.16 18.45 9.51
C GLY A 163 -6.80 19.21 8.36
N MET A 164 -8.04 19.64 8.58
CA MET A 164 -8.82 20.60 7.78
C MET A 164 -9.42 20.08 6.46
#